data_AF-A0A7Z1HNT3-F1
#
_entry.id   AF-A0A7Z1HNT3-F1
#
_cell.length_a   1.000
_cell.length_b   1.000
_cell.length_c   1.000
_cell.angle_alpha   90.00
_cell.angle_beta   90.00
_cell.angle_gamma   90.00
#
_symmetry.space_group_name_H-M   'P 1'
#
loop_
_entity.id
_entity.type
_entity.pdbx_description
1 polymer ?
#
loop_
_entity_poly.entity_id
_entity_poly.type
_entity_poly.pdbx_seq_one_letter_code
_entity_poly.pdbx_strand_id
1 'polypeptide(L)' 'YYQFDFTVKYEITETDTRQQDDLDGLPDLKTLSIDVDFIEPGTGPDGDIEHHTEITFQE' A
#
# COMPACT_ATOMS: atom_id res chain seq x y z
N TYR A 1 38.27 -3.76 -15.48
CA TYR A 1 37.27 -4.24 -14.50
C TYR A 1 36.93 -3.10 -13.58
N TYR A 2 35.70 -2.58 -13.63
CA TYR A 2 35.19 -1.63 -12.65
C TYR A 2 34.34 -2.42 -11.67
N GLN A 3 34.75 -2.45 -10.41
CA GLN A 3 33.97 -2.96 -9.30
C GLN A 3 33.45 -1.74 -8.53
N PHE A 4 32.14 -1.62 -8.40
CA PHE A 4 31.53 -0.60 -7.57
C PHE A 4 31.41 -1.17 -6.15
N ASP A 5 32.14 -0.59 -5.20
CA ASP A 5 31.91 -0.82 -3.78
C ASP A 5 30.83 0.16 -3.31
N PHE A 6 29.63 -0.36 -3.07
CA PHE A 6 28.58 0.38 -2.39
C PHE A 6 28.92 0.41 -0.89
N THR A 7 29.44 1.54 -0.43
CA THR A 7 29.67 1.81 0.99
C THR A 7 28.64 2.81 1.47
N VAL A 8 27.83 2.42 2.45
CA VAL A 8 26.89 3.32 3.14
C VAL A 8 27.73 4.25 4.03
N LYS A 9 27.72 5.55 3.71
CA LYS A 9 28.50 6.55 4.47
C LYS A 9 27.87 6.90 5.82
N TYR A 10 26.56 6.76 5.93
CA TYR A 10 25.77 6.97 7.15
C TYR A 10 24.42 6.29 6.99
N GLU A 11 23.86 5.83 8.10
CA GLU A 11 22.50 5.30 8.16
C GLU A 11 21.51 6.46 8.08
N ILE A 12 20.49 6.34 7.22
CA ILE A 12 19.39 7.29 7.14
C ILE A 12 18.36 6.85 8.17
N THR A 13 18.01 7.73 9.09
CA THR A 13 17.00 7.50 10.12
C THR A 13 15.68 8.16 9.74
N GLU A 14 14.60 7.87 10.48
CA GLU A 14 13.29 8.52 10.27
C GLU A 14 13.41 10.05 10.27
N THR A 15 14.24 10.61 11.17
CA THR A 15 14.46 12.07 11.30
C THR A 15 15.13 12.73 10.10
N ASP A 16 15.81 11.94 9.25
CA ASP A 16 16.45 12.42 8.03
C ASP A 16 15.46 12.50 6.86
N THR A 17 14.22 12.02 7.05
CA THR A 17 13.22 11.89 5.98
C THR A 17 11.88 12.48 6.38
N ARG A 18 11.13 12.97 5.37
CA ARG A 18 9.74 13.41 5.58
C ARG A 18 8.74 12.24 5.69
N GLN A 19 9.18 11.01 5.45
CA GLN A 19 8.27 9.89 5.25
C GLN A 19 7.47 9.57 6.51
N GLN A 20 8.11 9.60 7.68
CA GLN A 20 7.42 9.34 8.93
C GLN A 20 6.44 10.47 9.29
N ASP A 21 6.84 11.73 9.14
CA ASP A 21 5.95 12.89 9.33
C ASP A 21 4.73 12.84 8.40
N ASP A 22 4.92 12.42 7.15
CA ASP A 22 3.84 12.27 6.18
C ASP A 22 2.87 11.13 6.55
N LEU A 23 3.40 10.01 7.06
CA LEU A 23 2.60 8.87 7.52
C LEU A 23 1.81 9.22 8.79
N ASP A 24 2.44 9.90 9.74
CA ASP A 24 1.82 10.34 10.99
C ASP A 24 0.74 11.42 10.75
N GLY A 25 0.82 12.14 9.63
CA GLY A 25 -0.18 13.11 9.21
C GLY A 25 -1.41 12.52 8.51
N LEU A 26 -1.41 11.22 8.21
CA LEU A 26 -2.56 10.56 7.60
C LEU A 26 -3.69 10.36 8.63
N PRO A 27 -4.96 10.52 8.23
CA PRO A 27 -6.07 10.16 9.09
C PRO A 27 -6.10 8.65 9.34
N ASP A 28 -6.61 8.25 10.51
CA ASP A 28 -6.79 6.83 10.83
C ASP A 28 -7.65 6.12 9.78
N LEU A 29 -7.29 4.86 9.47
CA LEU A 29 -8.07 4.00 8.60
C LEU A 29 -9.39 3.62 9.29
N LYS A 30 -10.50 4.19 8.83
CA LYS A 30 -11.83 3.97 9.43
C LYS A 30 -12.59 2.82 8.82
N THR A 31 -12.39 2.56 7.53
CA THR A 31 -13.19 1.58 6.78
C THR A 31 -12.35 0.93 5.71
N LEU A 32 -12.44 -0.39 5.64
CA LEU A 32 -11.90 -1.19 4.55
C LEU A 32 -13.06 -1.73 3.72
N SER A 33 -13.12 -1.38 2.44
CA SER A 33 -14.01 -1.99 1.46
C SER A 33 -13.25 -3.02 0.65
N ILE A 34 -13.86 -4.19 0.43
CA ILE A 34 -13.33 -5.24 -0.43
C ILE A 34 -14.40 -5.57 -1.46
N ASP A 35 -14.05 -5.34 -2.72
CA ASP A 35 -14.84 -5.70 -3.88
C ASP A 35 -14.18 -6.89 -4.58
N VAL A 36 -14.98 -7.91 -4.89
CA VAL A 36 -14.57 -9.10 -5.62
C VAL A 36 -15.29 -9.13 -6.95
N ASP A 37 -14.49 -9.10 -8.01
CA ASP A 37 -14.87 -9.27 -9.41
C ASP A 37 -14.33 -10.63 -9.87
N PHE A 38 -15.22 -11.50 -10.34
CA PHE A 38 -14.87 -12.81 -10.81
C PHE A 38 -14.25 -12.77 -12.21
N ILE A 39 -13.15 -13.50 -12.35
CA ILE A 39 -12.46 -13.60 -13.64
C ILE A 39 -13.18 -14.62 -14.52
N GLU A 40 -13.68 -14.15 -15.67
CA GLU A 40 -14.06 -15.04 -16.76
C GLU A 40 -12.82 -15.55 -17.50
N PRO A 41 -12.70 -16.87 -17.73
CA PRO A 41 -11.58 -17.43 -18.48
C PRO A 41 -11.47 -16.84 -19.89
N GLY A 42 -10.38 -16.11 -20.15
CA GLY A 42 -10.02 -15.58 -21.47
C GLY A 42 -10.39 -14.11 -21.69
N THR A 43 -11.38 -13.59 -20.97
CA THR A 43 -11.81 -12.17 -21.05
C THR A 43 -11.34 -11.35 -19.86
N GLY A 44 -11.04 -12.00 -18.72
CA GLY A 44 -10.61 -11.30 -17.51
C GLY A 44 -11.80 -10.93 -16.61
N PRO A 45 -11.58 -10.03 -15.63
CA PRO A 45 -12.67 -9.40 -14.89
C PRO A 45 -13.55 -8.55 -15.83
N ASP A 46 -14.86 -8.54 -15.60
CA ASP A 46 -15.81 -7.80 -16.44
C ASP A 46 -16.15 -6.40 -15.89
N GLY A 47 -15.70 -6.10 -14.67
CA GLY A 47 -15.94 -4.83 -13.98
C GLY A 47 -17.21 -4.82 -13.13
N ASP A 48 -18.00 -5.90 -13.15
CA ASP A 48 -19.16 -6.07 -12.28
C ASP A 48 -18.72 -6.74 -10.96
N ILE A 49 -19.09 -6.16 -9.83
CA ILE A 49 -18.71 -6.70 -8.51
C ILE A 49 -19.73 -7.72 -8.05
N GLU A 50 -19.35 -9.00 -7.92
CA GLU A 50 -20.24 -10.04 -7.38
C GLU A 50 -20.34 -9.99 -5.86
N HIS A 51 -19.26 -9.62 -5.19
CA HIS A 51 -19.24 -9.54 -3.73
C HIS A 51 -18.61 -8.25 -3.25
N HIS A 52 -19.35 -7.57 -2.39
CA HIS A 52 -18.93 -6.37 -1.70
C HIS A 52 -19.01 -6.63 -0.19
N THR A 53 -17.93 -6.33 0.52
CA THR A 53 -17.91 -6.37 1.98
C THR A 53 -17.20 -5.14 2.53
N GLU A 54 -17.76 -4.57 3.58
CA GLU A 54 -17.17 -3.44 4.29
C GLU A 54 -16.89 -3.84 5.74
N ILE A 55 -15.73 -3.41 6.22
CA ILE A 55 -15.31 -3.53 7.62
C ILE A 55 -15.08 -2.12 8.14
N THR A 56 -15.95 -1.68 9.03
CA THR A 56 -15.77 -0.43 9.78
C THR A 56 -15.03 -0.74 11.08
N PHE A 57 -13.88 -0.11 11.27
CA PHE A 57 -13.13 -0.21 12.53
C PHE A 57 -13.81 0.70 13.57
N GLN A 58 -14.26 0.11 14.67
CA GLN A 58 -14.81 0.86 15.81
C GLN A 58 -13.65 1.40 16.64
N GLU A 59 -13.79 2.63 17.13
CA GLU A 59 -12.84 3.29 18.05
C GLU A 59 -12.74 2.57 19.40
#